data_AF-A0A970HG95-F1
#
_entry.id   AF-A0A970HG95-F1
#
_cell.length_a   1.000
_cell.length_b   1.000
_cell.length_c   1.000
_cell.angle_alpha   90.00
_cell.angle_beta   90.00
_cell.angle_gamma   90.00
#
_symmetry.space_group_name_H-M   'P 1'
#
loop_
_entity.id
_entity.type
_entity.pdbx_description
1 polymer ?
#
loop_
_entity_poly.entity_id
_entity_poly.type
_entity_poly.pdbx_seq_one_letter_code
_entity_poly.pdbx_strand_id
1 'polypeptide(L)'
;MFDDFMTMELLTTFVGLTTAVMLIVQFTKTIVKKRFGDGFVRLYAFIVALILTFIFAYEGGQGLRGIILTVINAMLIAIASMGGYEIISDPLAKKS
;
A
#
# COMPACT_ATOMS: atom_id res chain seq x y z
N MET A 1 11.82 18.35 14.84
CA MET A 1 11.16 18.37 13.50
C MET A 1 11.03 16.96 12.89
N PHE A 2 11.17 15.91 13.71
CA PHE A 2 10.82 14.52 13.39
C PHE A 2 10.17 13.88 14.63
N ASP A 3 9.42 14.69 15.39
CA ASP A 3 8.81 14.25 16.65
C ASP A 3 7.46 13.56 16.41
N ASP A 4 6.87 13.75 15.22
CA ASP A 4 5.69 13.01 14.80
C ASP A 4 6.11 11.67 14.21
N PHE A 5 6.16 10.66 15.08
CA PHE A 5 6.04 9.26 14.70
C PHE A 5 4.74 9.04 13.89
N MET A 6 4.49 7.83 13.41
CA MET A 6 3.21 7.51 12.75
C MET A 6 2.00 7.83 13.64
N THR A 7 1.35 8.98 13.41
CA THR A 7 0.16 9.44 14.14
C THR A 7 -1.11 9.09 13.38
N MET A 8 -2.27 9.13 14.06
CA MET A 8 -3.57 8.93 13.40
C MET A 8 -3.82 9.99 12.32
N GLU A 9 -3.43 11.24 12.58
CA GLU A 9 -3.59 12.32 11.61
C GLU A 9 -2.71 12.12 10.38
N LEU A 10 -1.48 11.65 10.55
CA LEU A 10 -0.64 11.30 9.40
C LEU A 10 -1.25 10.13 8.61
N LEU A 11 -1.80 9.13 9.30
CA LEU A 11 -2.44 7.94 8.72
C LEU A 11 -3.74 8.21 7.96
N THR A 12 -4.37 9.37 8.11
CA THR A 12 -5.52 9.74 7.28
C THR A 12 -5.07 10.38 5.96
N THR A 13 -3.80 10.76 5.83
CA THR A 13 -3.23 11.35 4.62
C THR A 13 -2.72 10.29 3.64
N PHE A 14 -2.69 10.67 2.36
CA PHE A 14 -2.11 9.84 1.30
C PHE A 14 -0.63 9.50 1.57
N VAL A 15 0.16 10.48 2.03
CA VAL A 15 1.59 10.27 2.31
C VAL A 15 1.77 9.30 3.47
N GLY A 16 1.06 9.50 4.59
CA GLY A 16 1.17 8.62 5.74
C GLY A 16 0.74 7.18 5.45
N LEU A 17 -0.38 6.99 4.75
CA LEU A 17 -0.80 5.65 4.33
C LEU A 17 0.20 5.00 3.37
N THR A 18 0.71 5.75 2.41
CA THR A 18 1.69 5.23 1.44
C THR A 18 2.98 4.82 2.14
N THR A 19 3.50 5.64 3.06
CA THR A 19 4.68 5.31 3.86
C THR A 19 4.42 4.10 4.76
N ALA A 20 3.26 4.03 5.41
CA ALA A 20 2.88 2.89 6.25
C ALA A 20 2.84 1.58 5.47
N VAL A 21 2.11 1.57 4.34
CA VAL A 21 1.97 0.40 3.47
C VAL A 21 3.34 0.00 2.92
N MET A 22 4.17 0.97 2.50
CA MET A 22 5.53 0.70 2.02
C MET A 22 6.36 -0.01 3.08
N LEU A 23 6.39 0.50 4.31
CA LEU A 23 7.15 -0.11 5.40
C LEU A 23 6.66 -1.54 5.68
N ILE A 24 5.34 -1.74 5.82
CA ILE A 24 4.75 -3.06 6.06
C ILE A 24 5.15 -4.03 4.94
N VAL A 25 4.93 -3.65 3.69
CA VAL A 25 5.22 -4.49 2.52
C VAL A 25 6.71 -4.79 2.41
N GLN A 26 7.59 -3.82 2.66
CA GLN A 26 9.03 -4.06 2.61
C GLN A 26 9.51 -5.07 3.65
N PHE A 27 8.96 -5.04 4.86
CA PHE A 27 9.29 -6.04 5.89
C PHE A 27 8.73 -7.42 5.57
N THR A 28 7.53 -7.50 4.98
CA THR A 28 6.84 -8.78 4.78
C THR A 28 7.06 -9.40 3.42
N LYS A 29 7.51 -8.63 2.40
CA LYS A 29 7.67 -9.14 1.02
C LYS A 29 8.54 -10.38 0.96
N THR A 30 9.62 -10.47 1.73
CA THR A 30 10.51 -11.63 1.75
C THR A 30 9.79 -12.91 2.22
N ILE A 31 8.88 -12.79 3.17
CA ILE A 31 8.07 -13.91 3.69
C ILE A 31 7.06 -14.33 2.64
N VAL A 32 6.37 -13.36 2.03
CA VAL A 32 5.36 -13.60 0.99
C VAL A 32 5.99 -14.24 -0.25
N LYS A 33 7.12 -13.71 -0.73
CA LYS A 33 7.88 -14.27 -1.87
C LYS A 33 8.25 -15.73 -1.64
N LYS A 34 8.74 -16.08 -0.44
CA LYS A 34 9.14 -17.45 -0.10
C LYS A 34 7.97 -18.44 -0.06
N ARG A 35 6.76 -17.99 0.31
CA ARG A 35 5.61 -18.87 0.50
C ARG A 35 4.70 -18.96 -0.73
N PHE A 36 4.54 -17.87 -1.48
CA PHE A 36 3.55 -17.75 -2.55
C PHE A 36 4.14 -17.36 -3.92
N GLY A 37 5.45 -17.07 -3.99
CA GLY A 37 6.11 -16.65 -5.23
C GLY A 37 6.03 -15.15 -5.50
N ASP A 38 6.77 -14.68 -6.51
CA ASP A 38 7.06 -13.25 -6.70
C ASP A 38 5.82 -12.44 -7.14
N GLY A 39 4.95 -13.04 -7.94
CA GLY A 39 3.71 -12.38 -8.42
C GLY A 39 2.72 -12.03 -7.31
N PHE A 40 2.73 -12.77 -6.19
CA PHE A 40 1.80 -12.57 -5.09
C PHE A 40 2.10 -11.35 -4.23
N VAL A 41 3.31 -10.79 -4.32
CA VAL A 41 3.70 -9.61 -3.53
C VAL A 41 2.88 -8.39 -3.92
N ARG A 42 2.58 -8.23 -5.21
CA ARG A 42 1.77 -7.10 -5.71
C ARG A 42 0.34 -7.16 -5.18
N LEU A 43 -0.27 -8.35 -5.23
CA LEU A 43 -1.60 -8.56 -4.69
C LEU A 43 -1.64 -8.37 -3.17
N TYR A 44 -0.61 -8.88 -2.47
CA TYR A 44 -0.47 -8.68 -1.03
C TYR A 44 -0.36 -7.19 -0.67
N ALA A 45 0.48 -6.43 -1.37
CA ALA A 45 0.63 -5.00 -1.13
C ALA A 45 -0.67 -4.23 -1.38
N PHE A 46 -1.44 -4.61 -2.41
CA PHE A 46 -2.78 -4.07 -2.64
C PHE A 46 -3.76 -4.40 -1.51
N ILE A 47 -3.77 -5.63 -1.01
CA ILE A 47 -4.63 -6.04 0.13
C ILE A 47 -4.29 -5.22 1.38
N VAL A 48 -3.00 -5.05 1.69
CA VAL A 48 -2.54 -4.22 2.82
C VAL A 48 -2.99 -2.77 2.64
N ALA A 49 -2.78 -2.19 1.46
CA ALA A 49 -3.23 -0.84 1.16
C ALA A 49 -4.74 -0.68 1.32
N LEU A 50 -5.52 -1.65 0.85
CA LEU A 50 -6.98 -1.63 0.95
C LEU A 50 -7.45 -1.65 2.40
N ILE A 51 -6.88 -2.54 3.21
CA ILE A 51 -7.22 -2.63 4.64
C ILE A 51 -6.90 -1.32 5.37
N LEU A 52 -5.69 -0.80 5.21
CA LEU A 52 -5.28 0.44 5.88
C LEU A 52 -6.10 1.65 5.42
N THR A 53 -6.37 1.77 4.12
CA THR A 53 -7.18 2.89 3.59
C THR A 53 -8.61 2.81 4.09
N PHE A 54 -9.19 1.61 4.24
CA PHE A 54 -10.51 1.44 4.84
C PHE A 54 -10.56 1.82 6.31
N ILE A 55 -9.50 1.55 7.07
CA ILE A 55 -9.47 1.85 8.51
C ILE A 55 -9.28 3.35 8.74
N PHE A 56 -8.39 4.00 7.99
CA PHE A 56 -7.93 5.36 8.31
C PHE A 56 -8.44 6.46 7.37
N ALA A 57 -8.83 6.13 6.13
CA ALA A 57 -9.26 7.12 5.14
C ALA A 57 -10.70 6.96 4.66
N TYR A 58 -11.44 5.96 5.17
CA TYR A 58 -12.86 5.83 4.88
C TYR A 58 -13.67 6.85 5.68
N GLU A 59 -14.12 7.90 5.01
CA GLU A 59 -15.08 8.83 5.57
C GLU A 59 -16.50 8.22 5.46
N GLY A 60 -16.97 7.65 6.57
CA GLY A 60 -18.31 7.07 6.66
C GLY A 60 -19.39 8.08 6.27
N GLY A 61 -20.38 7.64 5.47
CA GLY A 61 -21.54 8.46 5.08
C GLY A 61 -21.78 8.61 3.57
N GLN A 62 -20.85 8.19 2.72
CA GLN A 62 -20.99 8.30 1.26
C GLN A 62 -21.60 7.06 0.57
N GLY A 63 -22.03 6.05 1.33
CA GLY A 63 -22.61 4.80 0.80
C GLY A 63 -21.68 4.12 -0.20
N LEU A 64 -22.23 3.72 -1.36
CA LEU A 64 -21.49 3.01 -2.42
C LEU A 64 -20.32 3.85 -3.00
N ARG A 65 -20.47 5.19 -3.02
CA ARG A 65 -19.47 6.11 -3.56
C ARG A 65 -18.20 6.15 -2.70
N GLY A 66 -18.35 6.09 -1.37
CA GLY A 66 -17.22 6.07 -0.43
C GLY A 66 -16.41 4.77 -0.55
N ILE A 67 -17.09 3.64 -0.74
CA ILE A 67 -16.43 2.35 -0.96
C ILE A 67 -15.58 2.38 -2.24
N ILE A 68 -16.16 2.85 -3.35
CA ILE A 68 -15.45 2.95 -4.64
C ILE A 68 -14.23 3.87 -4.51
N LEU A 69 -14.38 5.04 -3.88
CA LEU A 69 -13.29 5.98 -3.69
C LEU A 69 -12.16 5.38 -2.83
N THR A 70 -12.50 4.63 -1.79
CA THR A 70 -11.54 3.95 -0.91
C THR A 70 -10.74 2.91 -1.69
N VAL A 71 -11.39 2.13 -2.57
CA VAL A 71 -10.71 1.17 -3.44
C VAL A 71 -9.76 1.87 -4.40
N ILE A 72 -10.17 2.98 -5.02
CA ILE A 72 -9.31 3.77 -5.91
C ILE A 72 -8.09 4.31 -5.14
N ASN A 73 -8.30 4.90 -3.96
CA ASN A 73 -7.21 5.40 -3.13
C ASN A 73 -6.25 4.28 -2.72
N ALA A 74 -6.77 3.10 -2.36
CA ALA A 74 -5.96 1.94 -2.04
C ALA A 74 -5.11 1.46 -3.23
N MET A 75 -5.64 1.52 -4.46
CA MET A 75 -4.86 1.21 -5.67
C MET A 75 -3.70 2.19 -5.85
N LEU A 76 -3.95 3.49 -5.69
CA LEU A 76 -2.92 4.52 -5.79
C LEU A 76 -1.83 4.34 -4.73
N ILE A 77 -2.23 4.10 -3.48
CA ILE A 77 -1.34 3.83 -2.35
C ILE A 77 -0.52 2.56 -2.60
N ALA A 78 -1.13 1.49 -3.09
CA ALA A 78 -0.44 0.24 -3.41
C ALA A 78 0.65 0.45 -4.48
N ILE A 79 0.32 1.17 -5.56
CA ILE A 79 1.28 1.46 -6.64
C ILE A 79 2.42 2.35 -6.13
N ALA A 80 2.10 3.39 -5.36
CA ALA A 80 3.08 4.32 -4.81
C ALA A 80 4.01 3.64 -3.78
N SER A 81 3.47 2.75 -2.95
CA SER A 81 4.20 2.06 -1.88
C SER A 81 5.11 0.92 -2.36
N MET A 82 4.79 0.30 -3.50
CA MET A 82 5.69 -0.67 -4.14
C MET A 82 6.93 0.00 -4.77
N GLY A 83 6.94 1.33 -4.83
CA GLY A 83 8.00 2.11 -5.46
C GLY A 83 7.87 2.04 -6.98
N GLY A 84 7.71 3.21 -7.61
CA GLY A 84 7.84 3.32 -9.07
C GLY A 84 9.16 2.74 -9.60
N TYR A 85 10.17 2.56 -8.75
CA TYR A 85 11.46 2.01 -9.14
C TYR A 85 11.43 0.52 -9.49
N GLU A 86 10.79 -0.40 -8.75
CA GLU A 86 10.78 -1.83 -9.14
C GLU A 86 9.94 -2.08 -10.43
N ILE A 87 8.93 -1.25 -10.71
CA ILE A 87 8.08 -1.38 -11.90
C ILE A 87 8.68 -0.66 -13.13
N ILE A 88 9.42 0.44 -12.94
CA ILE A 88 10.08 1.18 -14.02
C ILE A 88 11.48 0.62 -14.31
N SER A 89 12.21 0.11 -13.31
CA SER A 89 13.57 -0.42 -13.51
C SER A 89 13.60 -1.88 -13.96
N ASP A 90 12.61 -2.71 -13.61
CA ASP A 90 12.52 -4.07 -14.15
C ASP A 90 11.09 -4.66 -14.13
N PRO A 91 10.25 -4.34 -15.13
CA PRO A 91 8.93 -4.95 -15.27
C PRO A 91 8.97 -6.45 -15.61
N LEU A 92 10.14 -7.02 -15.93
CA LEU A 92 10.26 -8.36 -16.53
C LEU A 92 11.17 -9.33 -15.78
N ALA A 93 11.87 -8.93 -14.71
CA ALA A 93 12.67 -9.74 -13.79
C ALA A 93 13.13 -11.09 -14.36
N LYS A 94 13.80 -11.06 -15.52
CA LYS A 94 14.54 -12.22 -16.01
C LYS A 94 15.81 -12.25 -15.20
N LYS A 95 15.73 -12.90 -14.03
CA LYS A 95 16.92 -13.36 -13.33
C LYS A 95 17.64 -14.35 -14.24
N SER A 96 18.78 -13.91 -14.80
CA SER A 96 19.81 -14.81 -15.28
C SER A 96 20.56 -15.45 -14.11
#